data_AF-A0AAD6GJX4-F1
#
_entry.id   AF-A0AAD6GJX4-F1
#
_cell.length_a   1.000
_cell.length_b   1.000
_cell.length_c   1.000
_cell.angle_alpha   90.00
_cell.angle_beta   90.00
_cell.angle_gamma   90.00
#
_symmetry.space_group_name_H-M   'P 1'
#
loop_
_entity.id
_entity.type
_entity.pdbx_description
1 polymer ?
#
loop_
_entity_poly.entity_id
_entity_poly.type
_entity_poly.pdbx_seq_one_letter_code
_entity_poly.pdbx_strand_id
1 'polypeptide(L)'
;MASYGLLGQPEEDALHKSRLLNVEEKPFKRISKRLLNPESLVVANSSLPPTPPPEDDIDATAAAESEKQKRLEEWRHFREDVTLDFAAFEGSIARIQFLLTSNEEERQRYATEKLRILSTMHAVRENTTDLRAQLEEAQRLLALRKSYDDLADKITSNRLLKPREDQQANLQKLQLEITELEKESKDYAKTWAERREQFGRIVEEGMQLRRLIRDEKEEVERREGMQEGEDGDEGDVSSKGKLSAATSPRPDNESMTPSQSQDEGRLRVENGPGSARPASPLRQVISADGTKDQDDTNMVDEGEITVEDAGEQSDELEEGEELPDEKMDMT
;
A
#
# COMPACT_ATOMS: atom_id res chain seq x y z
N MET A 1 15.30 32.69 25.86
CA MET A 1 14.38 32.93 24.74
C MET A 1 13.20 33.73 25.29
N ALA A 2 12.89 34.89 24.72
CA ALA A 2 11.74 35.67 25.18
C ALA A 2 10.46 34.89 24.86
N SER A 3 9.62 34.66 25.86
CA SER A 3 8.31 34.04 25.69
C SER A 3 7.39 35.04 24.99
N TYR A 4 7.13 34.83 23.70
CA TYR A 4 6.11 35.57 22.96
C TYR A 4 4.72 35.04 23.36
N GLY A 5 4.28 35.39 24.57
CA GLY A 5 2.93 35.12 25.08
C GLY A 5 2.01 36.32 24.88
N LEU A 6 0.69 36.09 24.99
CA LEU A 6 -0.26 37.20 25.12
C LEU A 6 0.12 38.01 26.37
N LEU A 7 0.29 39.32 26.19
CA LEU A 7 0.53 40.24 27.28
C LEU A 7 -0.74 40.33 28.13
N GLY A 8 -0.60 40.40 29.46
CA GLY A 8 -1.76 40.62 30.32
C GLY A 8 -2.37 42.00 30.07
N GLN A 9 -3.70 42.14 30.20
CA GLN A 9 -4.39 43.44 30.12
C GLN A 9 -3.68 44.59 30.87
N PRO A 10 -3.18 44.42 32.12
CA PRO A 10 -2.52 45.53 32.82
C PRO A 10 -1.18 45.94 32.20
N GLU A 11 -0.46 45.00 31.60
CA GLU A 11 0.82 45.23 30.95
C GLU A 11 0.63 45.87 29.55
N GLU A 12 -0.41 45.46 28.83
CA GLU A 12 -0.83 46.07 27.57
C GLU A 12 -1.27 47.53 27.79
N ASP A 13 -2.09 47.79 28.80
CA ASP A 13 -2.51 49.13 29.17
C ASP A 13 -1.32 50.03 29.55
N ALA A 14 -0.31 49.48 30.25
CA ALA A 14 0.91 50.21 30.60
C ALA A 14 1.75 50.57 29.35
N LEU A 15 1.79 49.67 28.36
CA LEU A 15 2.48 49.93 27.09
C LEU A 15 1.76 51.02 26.27
N HIS A 16 0.43 51.00 26.21
CA HIS A 16 -0.37 52.03 25.55
C HIS A 16 -0.21 53.40 26.20
N LYS A 17 -0.22 53.45 27.55
CA LYS A 17 0.03 54.68 28.32
C LYS A 17 1.43 55.24 28.09
N SER A 18 2.45 54.39 28.03
CA SER A 18 3.85 54.85 27.91
C SER A 18 4.23 55.28 26.49
N ARG A 19 3.76 54.61 25.44
CA ARG A 19 4.22 54.83 24.06
C ARG A 19 3.27 55.63 23.18
N LEU A 20 2.00 55.26 23.10
CA LEU A 20 1.07 55.88 22.14
C LEU A 20 0.51 57.19 22.68
N LEU A 21 0.03 57.19 23.92
CA LEU A 21 -0.67 58.35 24.48
C LEU A 21 0.27 59.55 24.65
N ASN A 22 1.51 59.32 25.10
CA ASN A 22 2.47 60.40 25.34
C ASN A 22 2.93 61.14 24.08
N VAL A 23 2.88 60.51 22.91
CA VAL A 23 3.25 61.16 21.65
C VAL A 23 2.12 62.07 21.18
N GLU A 24 0.88 61.57 21.22
CA GLU A 24 -0.31 62.28 20.76
C GLU A 24 -0.82 63.33 21.77
N GLU A 25 -0.51 63.19 23.05
CA GLU A 25 -0.91 64.14 24.10
C GLU A 25 -0.03 65.41 24.13
N LYS A 26 1.19 65.36 23.59
CA LYS A 26 2.14 66.50 23.59
C LYS A 26 1.61 67.74 22.86
N PRO A 27 1.06 67.64 21.63
CA PRO A 27 0.44 68.79 20.96
C PRO A 27 -0.72 69.38 21.79
N PHE A 28 -1.59 68.53 22.33
CA PHE A 28 -2.71 68.97 23.19
C PHE A 28 -2.23 69.72 24.44
N LYS A 29 -1.21 69.20 25.13
CA LYS A 29 -0.58 69.85 26.29
C LYS A 29 0.07 71.20 25.92
N ARG A 30 0.71 71.29 24.75
CA ARG A 30 1.32 72.53 24.25
C ARG A 30 0.27 73.61 23.97
N ILE A 31 -0.79 73.27 23.24
CA ILE A 31 -1.92 74.19 22.98
C ILE A 31 -2.54 74.64 24.29
N SER A 32 -2.85 73.71 25.18
CA SER A 32 -3.45 74.01 26.49
C SER A 32 -2.58 74.95 27.31
N LYS A 33 -1.27 74.69 27.40
CA LYS A 33 -0.32 75.55 28.11
C LYS A 33 -0.18 76.92 27.43
N ARG A 34 -0.22 76.99 26.11
CA ARG A 34 -0.02 78.24 25.36
C ARG A 34 -1.24 79.15 25.39
N LEU A 35 -2.45 78.59 25.41
CA LEU A 35 -3.71 79.35 25.41
C LEU A 35 -4.29 79.63 26.80
N LEU A 36 -4.15 78.69 27.75
CA LEU A 36 -4.83 78.75 29.05
C LEU A 36 -3.92 79.15 30.21
N ASN A 37 -2.61 79.27 30.00
CA ASN A 37 -1.70 79.74 31.04
C ASN A 37 -2.01 81.21 31.37
N PRO A 38 -2.10 81.61 32.65
CA PRO A 38 -2.33 83.01 33.05
C PRO A 38 -1.33 84.00 32.43
N GLU A 39 -0.09 83.56 32.17
CA GLU A 39 0.96 84.37 31.52
C GLU A 39 0.86 84.39 29.98
N SER A 40 -0.20 83.82 29.39
CA SER A 40 -0.42 83.83 27.95
C SER A 40 -0.83 85.22 27.46
N LEU A 41 -0.36 85.62 26.29
CA LEU A 41 -0.75 86.87 25.63
C LEU A 41 -2.27 86.99 25.45
N VAL A 42 -3.00 85.86 25.35
CA VAL A 42 -4.47 85.87 25.24
C VAL A 42 -5.14 86.27 26.56
N VAL A 43 -4.66 85.71 27.67
CA VAL A 43 -5.21 85.97 29.02
C VAL A 43 -4.74 87.34 29.53
N ALA A 44 -3.45 87.66 29.40
CA ALA A 44 -2.88 88.94 29.78
C ALA A 44 -3.54 90.13 29.06
N ASN A 45 -3.75 90.05 27.74
CA ASN A 45 -4.38 91.14 26.97
C ASN A 45 -5.88 91.30 27.25
N SER A 46 -6.56 90.25 27.74
CA SER A 46 -7.97 90.35 28.17
C SER A 46 -8.15 91.02 29.53
N SER A 47 -7.09 91.10 30.34
CA SER A 47 -7.11 91.72 31.67
C SER A 47 -6.75 93.22 31.67
N LEU A 48 -6.24 93.73 30.54
CA LEU A 48 -5.86 95.14 30.41
C LEU A 48 -7.12 95.99 30.18
N PRO A 49 -7.39 97.00 31.02
CA PRO A 49 -8.48 97.95 30.77
C PRO A 49 -8.15 98.76 29.50
N PRO A 50 -9.15 99.13 28.68
CA PRO A 50 -8.94 100.03 27.56
C PRO A 50 -8.47 101.40 28.08
N THR A 51 -7.17 101.66 28.03
CA THR A 51 -6.60 102.95 28.43
C THR A 51 -6.90 104.02 27.37
N PRO A 52 -7.35 105.22 27.77
CA PRO A 52 -7.54 106.34 26.85
C PRO A 52 -6.21 106.84 26.25
N PRO A 53 -6.21 107.52 25.09
CA PRO A 53 -5.00 107.91 24.39
C PRO A 53 -4.16 108.92 25.20
N PRO A 54 -2.83 108.76 25.30
CA PRO A 54 -1.94 109.73 25.95
C PRO A 54 -1.77 111.01 25.11
N GLU A 55 -1.72 112.18 25.78
CA GLU A 55 -1.39 113.47 25.17
C GLU A 55 0.12 113.56 24.79
N ASP A 56 0.41 114.36 23.76
CA ASP A 56 1.65 114.40 22.99
C ASP A 56 2.92 114.81 23.79
N ASP A 57 3.72 113.84 24.22
CA ASP A 57 5.13 114.02 24.62
C ASP A 57 6.06 113.37 23.58
N ILE A 58 6.77 114.19 22.79
CA ILE A 58 7.50 113.80 21.57
C ILE A 58 8.74 112.91 21.83
N ASP A 59 9.27 112.87 23.06
CA ASP A 59 10.36 111.94 23.45
C ASP A 59 9.82 110.63 24.07
N ALA A 60 8.56 110.63 24.55
CA ALA A 60 7.88 109.44 25.04
C ALA A 60 7.27 108.60 23.90
N THR A 61 7.02 109.21 22.73
CA THR A 61 6.46 108.54 21.54
C THR A 61 7.42 107.53 20.95
N ALA A 62 8.72 107.82 20.82
CA ALA A 62 9.70 106.88 20.24
C ALA A 62 9.89 105.61 21.09
N ALA A 63 9.94 105.77 22.42
CA ALA A 63 10.00 104.64 23.35
C ALA A 63 8.69 103.82 23.31
N ALA A 64 7.54 104.48 23.34
CA ALA A 64 6.23 103.83 23.25
C ALA A 64 5.99 103.15 21.88
N GLU A 65 6.51 103.70 20.78
CA GLU A 65 6.47 103.09 19.45
C GLU A 65 7.35 101.85 19.37
N SER A 66 8.54 101.88 19.99
CA SER A 66 9.41 100.71 20.07
C SER A 66 8.78 99.56 20.89
N GLU A 67 8.07 99.87 21.98
CA GLU A 67 7.33 98.87 22.76
C GLU A 67 6.12 98.31 22.01
N LYS A 68 5.40 99.16 21.26
CA LYS A 68 4.30 98.72 20.40
C LYS A 68 4.81 97.76 19.31
N GLN A 69 5.95 98.06 18.69
CA GLN A 69 6.56 97.19 17.69
C GLN A 69 6.96 95.83 18.27
N LYS A 70 7.61 95.80 19.45
CA LYS A 70 7.94 94.55 20.15
C LYS A 70 6.71 93.70 20.45
N ARG A 71 5.63 94.31 20.96
CA ARG A 71 4.37 93.59 21.21
C ARG A 71 3.75 93.02 19.93
N LEU A 72 3.84 93.75 18.81
CA LEU A 72 3.34 93.25 17.53
C LEU A 72 4.17 92.06 17.01
N GLU A 73 5.49 92.07 17.20
CA GLU A 73 6.37 90.96 16.86
C GLU A 73 6.12 89.74 17.74
N GLU A 74 5.99 89.94 19.05
CA GLU A 74 5.59 88.89 20.01
C GLU A 74 4.24 88.27 19.64
N TRP A 75 3.27 89.09 19.23
CA TRP A 75 1.95 88.61 18.78
C TRP A 75 2.04 87.81 17.47
N ARG A 76 2.92 88.22 16.53
CA ARG A 76 3.15 87.46 15.29
C ARG A 76 3.75 86.09 15.60
N HIS A 77 4.81 86.04 16.40
CA HIS A 77 5.44 84.78 16.81
C HIS A 77 4.48 83.87 17.58
N PHE A 78 3.67 84.44 18.48
CA PHE A 78 2.64 83.69 19.19
C PHE A 78 1.62 83.08 18.23
N ARG A 79 1.16 83.84 17.24
CA ARG A 79 0.20 83.35 16.23
C ARG A 79 0.80 82.23 15.38
N GLU A 80 2.04 82.38 14.94
CA GLU A 80 2.77 81.36 14.18
C GLU A 80 2.88 80.06 14.99
N ASP A 81 3.33 80.17 16.24
CA ASP A 81 3.47 79.04 17.14
C ASP A 81 2.14 78.33 17.44
N VAL A 82 1.07 79.09 17.69
CA VAL A 82 -0.28 78.53 17.89
C VAL A 82 -0.73 77.78 16.63
N THR A 83 -0.47 78.35 15.45
CA THR A 83 -0.81 77.71 14.17
C THR A 83 -0.05 76.39 13.99
N LEU A 84 1.24 76.35 14.32
CA LEU A 84 2.06 75.14 14.28
C LEU A 84 1.60 74.08 15.29
N ASP A 85 1.25 74.50 16.51
CA ASP A 85 0.77 73.58 17.55
C ASP A 85 -0.61 72.99 17.16
N PHE A 86 -1.52 73.76 16.58
CA PHE A 86 -2.80 73.26 16.04
C PHE A 86 -2.60 72.32 14.84
N ALA A 87 -1.70 72.64 13.91
CA ALA A 87 -1.37 71.74 12.81
C ALA A 87 -0.80 70.40 13.31
N ALA A 88 0.05 70.44 14.34
CA ALA A 88 0.56 69.23 14.98
C ALA A 88 -0.55 68.43 15.70
N PHE A 89 -1.54 69.10 16.28
CA PHE A 89 -2.68 68.46 16.91
C PHE A 89 -3.64 67.83 15.90
N GLU A 90 -3.94 68.49 14.79
CA GLU A 90 -4.70 67.90 13.68
C GLU A 90 -4.01 66.64 13.15
N GLY A 91 -2.68 66.69 13.00
CA GLY A 91 -1.88 65.51 12.64
C GLY A 91 -2.01 64.36 13.65
N SER A 92 -2.04 64.65 14.96
CA SER A 92 -2.24 63.63 15.98
C SER A 92 -3.62 62.97 15.92
N ILE A 93 -4.67 63.75 15.64
CA ILE A 93 -6.05 63.22 15.49
C ILE A 93 -6.13 62.31 14.26
N ALA A 94 -5.61 62.77 13.11
CA ALA A 94 -5.62 61.99 11.88
C ALA A 94 -4.89 60.65 12.06
N ARG A 95 -3.75 60.66 12.77
CA ARG A 95 -3.01 59.45 13.09
C ARG A 95 -3.79 58.50 13.99
N ILE A 96 -4.46 58.99 15.04
CA ILE A 96 -5.30 58.17 15.91
C ILE A 96 -6.43 57.50 15.10
N GLN A 97 -7.08 58.26 14.20
CA GLN A 97 -8.13 57.73 13.34
C GLN A 97 -7.59 56.64 12.41
N PHE A 98 -6.45 56.87 11.76
CA PHE A 98 -5.81 55.88 10.90
C PHE A 98 -5.41 54.61 11.67
N LEU A 99 -4.86 54.76 12.88
CA LEU A 99 -4.51 53.62 13.73
C LEU A 99 -5.76 52.83 14.13
N LEU A 100 -6.86 53.49 14.45
CA LEU A 100 -8.12 52.83 14.77
C LEU A 100 -8.63 52.01 13.58
N THR A 101 -8.72 52.62 12.39
CA THR A 101 -9.21 51.91 11.18
C THR A 101 -8.27 50.78 10.79
N SER A 102 -6.95 51.00 10.84
CA SER A 102 -5.94 49.97 10.56
C SER A 102 -6.05 48.79 11.51
N ASN A 103 -6.20 49.06 12.81
CA ASN A 103 -6.36 48.00 13.81
C ASN A 103 -7.66 47.22 13.63
N GLU A 104 -8.75 47.87 13.24
CA GLU A 104 -10.02 47.20 12.94
C GLU A 104 -9.89 46.26 11.74
N GLU A 105 -9.27 46.72 10.64
CA GLU A 105 -8.99 45.88 9.48
C GLU A 105 -8.07 44.71 9.84
N GLU A 106 -7.04 44.95 10.64
CA GLU A 106 -6.08 43.92 11.03
C GLU A 106 -6.73 42.86 11.94
N ARG A 107 -7.62 43.28 12.86
CA ARG A 107 -8.46 42.36 13.64
C ARG A 107 -9.37 41.52 12.75
N GLN A 108 -9.97 42.11 11.73
CA GLN A 108 -10.79 41.36 10.77
C GLN A 108 -9.95 40.34 10.00
N ARG A 109 -8.75 40.71 9.54
CA ARG A 109 -7.81 39.79 8.89
C ARG A 109 -7.41 38.64 9.82
N TYR A 110 -7.11 38.90 11.08
CA TYR A 110 -6.81 37.83 12.04
C TYR A 110 -8.02 36.93 12.31
N ALA A 111 -9.24 37.48 12.33
CA ALA A 111 -10.44 36.69 12.50
C ALA A 111 -10.69 35.75 11.30
N THR A 112 -10.54 36.25 10.06
CA THR A 112 -10.68 35.42 8.86
C THR A 112 -9.58 34.38 8.75
N GLU A 113 -8.34 34.75 9.04
CA GLU A 113 -7.20 33.84 9.04
C GLU A 113 -7.33 32.75 10.11
N LYS A 114 -7.81 33.10 11.31
CA LYS A 114 -8.13 32.12 12.36
C LYS A 114 -9.15 31.09 11.87
N LEU A 115 -10.22 31.53 11.20
CA LEU A 115 -11.22 30.60 10.64
C LEU A 115 -10.60 29.69 9.57
N ARG A 116 -9.74 30.24 8.70
CA ARG A 116 -9.01 29.47 7.69
C ARG A 116 -8.11 28.40 8.32
N ILE A 117 -7.36 28.75 9.36
CA ILE A 117 -6.50 27.80 10.08
C ILE A 117 -7.32 26.71 10.77
N LEU A 118 -8.47 27.07 11.36
CA LEU A 118 -9.35 26.09 11.98
C LEU A 118 -9.97 25.14 10.95
N SER A 119 -10.36 25.64 9.77
CA SER A 119 -10.90 24.79 8.71
C SER A 119 -9.83 23.85 8.14
N THR A 120 -8.60 24.33 7.95
CA THR A 120 -7.50 23.46 7.49
C THR A 120 -7.14 22.42 8.53
N MET A 121 -7.12 22.78 9.82
CA MET A 121 -6.90 21.82 10.91
C MET A 121 -7.98 20.73 10.91
N HIS A 122 -9.25 21.10 10.70
CA HIS A 122 -10.34 20.14 10.60
C HIS A 122 -10.17 19.21 9.40
N ALA A 123 -9.91 19.76 8.21
CA ALA A 123 -9.70 18.98 6.99
C ALA A 123 -8.52 18.01 7.11
N VAL A 124 -7.43 18.41 7.77
CA VAL A 124 -6.29 17.52 8.05
C VAL A 124 -6.69 16.38 8.98
N ARG A 125 -7.51 16.63 10.00
CA ARG A 125 -8.00 15.58 10.91
C ARG A 125 -8.87 14.57 10.16
N GLU A 126 -9.82 15.03 9.35
CA GLU A 126 -10.69 14.18 8.53
C GLU A 126 -9.87 13.34 7.52
N ASN A 127 -8.93 13.98 6.82
CA ASN A 127 -8.04 13.26 5.91
C ASN A 127 -7.22 12.19 6.64
N THR A 128 -6.72 12.50 7.84
CA THR A 128 -5.97 11.53 8.64
C THR A 128 -6.86 10.37 9.10
N THR A 129 -8.13 10.59 9.42
CA THR A 129 -9.06 9.49 9.75
C THR A 129 -9.35 8.61 8.54
N ASP A 130 -9.53 9.21 7.37
CA ASP A 130 -9.76 8.47 6.12
C ASP A 130 -8.54 7.63 5.73
N LEU A 131 -7.34 8.20 5.83
CA LEU A 131 -6.08 7.48 5.58
C LEU A 131 -5.88 6.31 6.54
N ARG A 132 -6.28 6.44 7.82
CA ARG A 132 -6.23 5.33 8.78
C ARG A 132 -7.18 4.20 8.37
N ALA A 133 -8.40 4.53 7.92
CA ALA A 133 -9.35 3.52 7.44
C ALA A 133 -8.82 2.78 6.19
N GLN A 134 -8.28 3.53 5.22
CA GLN A 134 -7.67 2.96 4.01
C GLN A 134 -6.46 2.07 4.35
N LEU A 135 -5.65 2.46 5.33
CA LEU A 135 -4.52 1.68 5.80
C LEU A 135 -5.00 0.35 6.42
N GLU A 136 -6.03 0.39 7.25
CA GLU A 136 -6.61 -0.83 7.85
C GLU A 136 -7.15 -1.78 6.77
N GLU A 137 -7.86 -1.26 5.77
CA GLU A 137 -8.35 -2.05 4.63
C GLU A 137 -7.19 -2.66 3.82
N ALA A 138 -6.14 -1.88 3.54
CA ALA A 138 -4.96 -2.36 2.84
C ALA A 138 -4.23 -3.46 3.63
N GLN A 139 -4.14 -3.32 4.96
CA GLN A 139 -3.57 -4.35 5.83
C GLN A 139 -4.40 -5.63 5.81
N ARG A 140 -5.73 -5.55 5.84
CA ARG A 140 -6.61 -6.72 5.72
C ARG A 140 -6.43 -7.43 4.37
N LEU A 141 -6.34 -6.68 3.27
CA LEU A 141 -6.09 -7.25 1.94
C LEU A 141 -4.71 -7.90 1.85
N LEU A 142 -3.68 -7.30 2.46
CA LEU A 142 -2.34 -7.87 2.52
C LEU A 142 -2.32 -9.18 3.33
N ALA A 143 -3.03 -9.23 4.46
CA ALA A 143 -3.17 -10.44 5.26
C ALA A 143 -3.88 -11.55 4.46
N LEU A 144 -4.94 -11.21 3.73
CA LEU A 144 -5.64 -12.15 2.84
C LEU A 144 -4.71 -12.67 1.74
N ARG A 145 -3.93 -11.79 1.10
CA ARG A 145 -2.97 -12.18 0.07
C ARG A 145 -1.90 -13.12 0.61
N LYS A 146 -1.33 -12.84 1.78
CA LYS A 146 -0.40 -13.75 2.47
C LYS A 146 -1.02 -15.12 2.71
N SER A 147 -2.29 -15.16 3.14
CA SER A 147 -2.97 -16.45 3.33
C SER A 147 -3.17 -17.23 2.03
N TYR A 148 -3.39 -16.53 0.90
CA TYR A 148 -3.45 -17.18 -0.42
C TYR A 148 -2.07 -17.64 -0.89
N ASP A 149 -1.03 -16.85 -0.66
CA ASP A 149 0.35 -17.23 -0.97
C ASP A 149 0.74 -18.48 -0.15
N ASP A 150 0.43 -18.54 1.15
CA ASP A 150 0.66 -19.72 2.00
C ASP A 150 -0.07 -20.98 1.47
N LEU A 151 -1.30 -20.81 0.97
CA LEU A 151 -2.06 -21.91 0.37
C LEU A 151 -1.48 -22.33 -0.98
N ALA A 152 -1.07 -21.37 -1.81
CA ALA A 152 -0.42 -21.63 -3.08
C ALA A 152 0.91 -22.37 -2.87
N ASP A 153 1.70 -21.97 -1.88
CA ASP A 153 2.94 -22.65 -1.51
C ASP A 153 2.68 -24.07 -1.04
N LYS A 154 1.67 -24.32 -0.20
CA LYS A 154 1.29 -25.69 0.20
C LYS A 154 0.89 -26.58 -0.98
N ILE A 155 0.22 -26.01 -1.98
CA ILE A 155 -0.22 -26.75 -3.17
C ILE A 155 0.96 -27.00 -4.12
N THR A 156 1.84 -26.03 -4.31
CA THR A 156 2.90 -26.06 -5.32
C THR A 156 4.21 -26.68 -4.82
N SER A 157 4.53 -26.56 -3.54
CA SER A 157 5.72 -27.17 -2.92
C SER A 157 5.57 -28.67 -2.67
N ASN A 158 4.34 -29.18 -2.60
CA ASN A 158 4.11 -30.61 -2.40
C ASN A 158 4.43 -31.39 -3.68
N ARG A 159 5.66 -31.94 -3.75
CA ARG A 159 6.15 -32.74 -4.88
C ARG A 159 5.28 -33.96 -5.21
N LEU A 160 4.42 -34.42 -4.28
CA LEU A 160 3.48 -35.52 -4.53
C LEU A 160 2.26 -35.08 -5.34
N LEU A 161 1.92 -33.79 -5.30
CA LEU A 161 0.84 -33.23 -6.10
C LEU A 161 1.36 -32.92 -7.50
N LYS A 162 0.96 -33.74 -8.47
CA LYS A 162 1.22 -33.47 -9.88
C LYS A 162 0.36 -32.30 -10.40
N PRO A 163 0.84 -31.51 -11.37
CA PRO A 163 0.02 -30.52 -12.06
C PRO A 163 -1.29 -31.12 -12.60
N ARG A 164 -2.34 -30.30 -12.63
CA ARG A 164 -3.68 -30.76 -13.08
C ARG A 164 -3.68 -31.29 -14.52
N GLU A 165 -2.92 -30.66 -15.40
CA GLU A 165 -2.80 -31.05 -16.82
C GLU A 165 -2.21 -32.46 -16.95
N ASP A 166 -1.14 -32.76 -16.22
CA ASP A 166 -0.50 -34.09 -16.20
C ASP A 166 -1.44 -35.15 -15.60
N GLN A 167 -2.19 -34.80 -14.56
CA GLN A 167 -3.17 -35.72 -13.97
C GLN A 167 -4.29 -36.04 -14.97
N GLN A 168 -4.78 -35.04 -15.72
CA GLN A 168 -5.79 -35.23 -16.76
C GLN A 168 -5.28 -36.11 -17.90
N ALA A 169 -4.05 -35.89 -18.38
CA ALA A 169 -3.45 -36.73 -19.42
C ALA A 169 -3.29 -38.18 -18.96
N ASN A 170 -2.85 -38.41 -17.70
CA ASN A 170 -2.74 -39.75 -17.13
C ASN A 170 -4.12 -40.42 -16.97
N LEU A 171 -5.14 -39.68 -16.54
CA LEU A 171 -6.51 -40.19 -16.44
C LEU A 171 -7.06 -40.60 -17.82
N GLN A 172 -6.85 -39.77 -18.85
CA GLN A 172 -7.25 -40.10 -20.22
C GLN A 172 -6.54 -41.36 -20.72
N LYS A 173 -5.23 -41.49 -20.46
CA LYS A 173 -4.47 -42.70 -20.83
C LYS A 173 -5.02 -43.95 -20.14
N LEU A 174 -5.25 -43.90 -18.83
CA LEU A 174 -5.80 -45.02 -18.07
C LEU A 174 -7.22 -45.37 -18.53
N GLN A 175 -8.04 -44.38 -18.87
CA GLN A 175 -9.37 -44.62 -19.45
C GLN A 175 -9.28 -45.35 -20.79
N LEU A 176 -8.36 -44.96 -21.67
CA LEU A 176 -8.15 -45.65 -22.94
C LEU A 176 -7.71 -47.11 -22.71
N GLU A 177 -6.77 -47.34 -21.81
CA GLU A 177 -6.29 -48.68 -21.46
C GLU A 177 -7.42 -49.56 -20.87
N ILE A 178 -8.25 -49.01 -19.98
CA ILE A 178 -9.43 -49.71 -19.46
C ILE A 178 -10.38 -50.10 -20.59
N THR A 179 -10.67 -49.18 -21.52
CA THR A 179 -11.56 -49.48 -22.64
C THR A 179 -11.00 -50.55 -23.57
N GLU A 180 -9.67 -50.60 -23.73
CA GLU A 180 -8.97 -51.63 -24.50
C GLU A 180 -9.05 -53.00 -23.80
N LEU A 181 -8.73 -53.06 -22.51
CA LEU A 181 -8.83 -54.29 -21.71
C LEU A 181 -10.26 -54.82 -21.62
N GLU A 182 -11.26 -53.93 -21.53
CA GLU A 182 -12.67 -54.34 -21.58
C GLU A 182 -13.05 -54.93 -22.94
N LYS A 183 -12.48 -54.43 -24.03
CA LYS A 183 -12.68 -54.98 -25.38
C LYS A 183 -11.99 -56.34 -25.51
N GLU A 184 -10.74 -56.45 -25.06
CA GLU A 184 -10.01 -57.72 -25.04
C GLU A 184 -10.73 -58.76 -24.19
N SER A 185 -11.22 -58.39 -23.00
CA SER A 185 -12.01 -59.28 -22.15
C SER A 185 -13.28 -59.77 -22.84
N LYS A 186 -13.98 -58.89 -23.59
CA LYS A 186 -15.15 -59.29 -24.39
C LYS A 186 -14.76 -60.25 -25.51
N ASP A 187 -13.61 -60.05 -26.15
CA ASP A 187 -13.13 -60.93 -27.21
C ASP A 187 -12.64 -62.29 -26.66
N TYR A 188 -12.00 -62.32 -25.49
CA TYR A 188 -11.70 -63.56 -24.77
C TYR A 188 -12.97 -64.31 -24.35
N ALA A 189 -14.00 -63.59 -23.89
CA ALA A 189 -15.29 -64.21 -23.57
C ALA A 189 -15.93 -64.88 -24.80
N LYS A 190 -15.85 -64.24 -25.97
CA LYS A 190 -16.33 -64.83 -27.25
C LYS A 190 -15.53 -66.07 -27.62
N THR A 191 -14.20 -65.98 -27.67
CA THR A 191 -13.35 -67.12 -28.03
C THR A 191 -13.47 -68.28 -27.05
N TRP A 192 -13.69 -67.99 -25.76
CA TRP A 192 -13.98 -69.01 -24.75
C TRP A 192 -15.33 -69.70 -24.99
N ALA A 193 -16.37 -68.94 -25.33
CA ALA A 193 -17.68 -69.49 -25.66
C ALA A 193 -17.60 -70.39 -26.92
N GLU A 194 -16.92 -69.93 -27.97
CA GLU A 194 -16.67 -70.71 -29.19
C GLU A 194 -15.91 -72.00 -28.90
N ARG A 195 -14.84 -71.95 -28.09
CA ARG A 195 -14.09 -73.16 -27.68
C ARG A 195 -14.97 -74.10 -26.87
N ARG A 196 -15.80 -73.58 -25.97
CA ARG A 196 -16.72 -74.41 -25.17
C ARG A 196 -17.75 -75.09 -26.07
N GLU A 197 -18.23 -74.41 -27.10
CA GLU A 197 -19.09 -75.01 -28.13
C GLU A 197 -18.35 -76.08 -28.93
N GLN A 198 -17.12 -75.82 -29.39
CA GLN A 198 -16.28 -76.79 -30.08
C GLN A 198 -16.03 -78.05 -29.23
N PHE A 199 -15.65 -77.89 -27.96
CA PHE A 199 -15.52 -79.01 -27.03
C PHE A 199 -16.86 -79.75 -26.83
N GLY A 200 -17.98 -79.04 -26.78
CA GLY A 200 -19.31 -79.63 -26.74
C GLY A 200 -19.59 -80.54 -27.95
N ARG A 201 -19.28 -80.06 -29.15
CA ARG A 201 -19.40 -80.83 -30.40
C ARG A 201 -18.51 -82.08 -30.39
N ILE A 202 -17.24 -81.94 -29.98
CA ILE A 202 -16.31 -83.09 -29.89
C ILE A 202 -16.80 -84.14 -28.88
N VAL A 203 -17.32 -83.71 -27.73
CA VAL A 203 -17.88 -84.63 -26.73
C VAL A 203 -19.12 -85.34 -27.27
N GLU A 204 -19.99 -84.63 -27.99
CA GLU A 204 -21.18 -85.21 -28.64
C GLU A 204 -20.79 -86.22 -29.72
N GLU A 205 -19.87 -85.87 -30.62
CA GLU A 205 -19.31 -86.78 -31.64
C GLU A 205 -18.61 -87.97 -30.98
N GLY A 206 -17.89 -87.78 -29.88
CA GLY A 206 -17.28 -88.86 -29.10
C GLY A 206 -18.32 -89.80 -28.46
N MET A 207 -19.45 -89.27 -28.01
CA MET A 207 -20.59 -90.09 -27.55
C MET A 207 -21.24 -90.83 -28.73
N GLN A 208 -21.43 -90.19 -29.87
CA GLN A 208 -21.97 -90.82 -31.08
C GLN A 208 -21.04 -91.94 -31.57
N LEU A 209 -19.73 -91.73 -31.58
CA LEU A 209 -18.74 -92.75 -31.92
C LEU A 209 -18.80 -93.93 -30.93
N ARG A 210 -18.96 -93.68 -29.62
CA ARG A 210 -19.17 -94.76 -28.64
C ARG A 210 -20.48 -95.52 -28.87
N ARG A 211 -21.55 -94.85 -29.33
CA ARG A 211 -22.80 -95.52 -29.74
C ARG A 211 -22.55 -96.36 -30.98
N LEU A 212 -21.96 -95.81 -32.04
CA LEU A 212 -21.57 -96.55 -33.24
C LEU A 212 -20.68 -97.76 -32.93
N ILE A 213 -19.66 -97.62 -32.07
CA ILE A 213 -18.81 -98.75 -31.65
C ILE A 213 -19.62 -99.79 -30.88
N ARG A 214 -20.58 -99.38 -30.04
CA ARG A 214 -21.45 -100.33 -29.32
C ARG A 214 -22.41 -101.02 -30.27
N ASP A 215 -23.03 -100.27 -31.16
CA ASP A 215 -23.99 -100.77 -32.13
C ASP A 215 -23.27 -101.67 -33.15
N GLU A 216 -22.05 -101.33 -33.59
CA GLU A 216 -21.18 -102.17 -34.42
C GLU A 216 -20.68 -103.40 -33.64
N LYS A 217 -20.33 -103.27 -32.35
CA LYS A 217 -20.01 -104.42 -31.49
C LYS A 217 -21.21 -105.35 -31.32
N GLU A 218 -22.40 -104.81 -31.11
CA GLU A 218 -23.65 -105.58 -30.97
C GLU A 218 -24.07 -106.19 -32.32
N GLU A 219 -23.80 -105.52 -33.45
CA GLU A 219 -24.00 -106.05 -34.80
C GLU A 219 -23.00 -107.16 -35.12
N VAL A 220 -21.73 -107.03 -34.71
CA VAL A 220 -20.74 -108.11 -34.77
C VAL A 220 -21.16 -109.28 -33.89
N GLU A 221 -21.65 -109.03 -32.68
CA GLU A 221 -22.15 -110.05 -31.75
C GLU A 221 -23.42 -110.74 -32.29
N ARG A 222 -24.31 -110.01 -32.99
CA ARG A 222 -25.47 -110.59 -33.73
C ARG A 222 -25.07 -111.32 -35.01
N ARG A 223 -23.96 -110.94 -35.64
CA ARG A 223 -23.42 -111.60 -36.86
C ARG A 223 -22.53 -112.80 -36.52
N GLU A 224 -22.01 -112.86 -35.30
CA GLU A 224 -21.28 -113.99 -34.73
C GLU A 224 -22.20 -114.93 -33.93
N GLY A 225 -23.38 -114.47 -33.48
CA GLY A 225 -24.39 -115.25 -32.74
C GLY A 225 -25.14 -116.34 -33.53
N MET A 226 -24.62 -116.78 -34.69
CA MET A 226 -25.16 -117.95 -35.43
C MET A 226 -24.07 -118.97 -35.83
N GLN A 227 -22.97 -119.02 -35.06
CA GLN A 227 -22.12 -120.20 -34.97
C GLN A 227 -21.95 -120.56 -33.48
N GLU A 228 -22.32 -121.79 -33.17
CA GLU A 228 -22.52 -122.44 -31.87
C GLU A 228 -21.23 -122.69 -31.06
N GLY A 229 -21.38 -122.65 -29.73
CA GLY A 229 -20.59 -123.40 -28.72
C GLY A 229 -19.17 -122.87 -28.45
N GLU A 230 -18.55 -123.02 -27.29
CA GLU A 230 -18.79 -123.79 -26.07
C GLU A 230 -17.62 -123.42 -25.11
N ASP A 231 -17.92 -123.30 -23.82
CA ASP A 231 -17.09 -123.41 -22.59
C ASP A 231 -15.65 -122.88 -22.44
N GLY A 232 -15.39 -122.45 -21.18
CA GLY A 232 -14.10 -122.53 -20.49
C GLY A 232 -13.41 -121.19 -20.26
N ASP A 233 -13.58 -120.52 -19.11
CA ASP A 233 -12.98 -120.78 -17.80
C ASP A 233 -11.53 -120.27 -17.62
N GLU A 234 -11.39 -119.42 -16.60
CA GLU A 234 -10.23 -118.98 -15.78
C GLU A 234 -8.91 -118.35 -16.32
N GLY A 235 -8.40 -117.42 -15.50
CA GLY A 235 -6.96 -117.11 -15.31
C GLY A 235 -6.46 -115.84 -16.00
N ASP A 236 -6.52 -114.67 -15.37
CA ASP A 236 -5.52 -114.08 -14.44
C ASP A 236 -4.16 -113.68 -15.06
N VAL A 237 -3.87 -112.40 -14.86
CA VAL A 237 -2.62 -111.61 -14.86
C VAL A 237 -1.40 -111.93 -15.75
N SER A 238 -0.98 -110.83 -16.41
CA SER A 238 0.35 -110.21 -16.36
C SER A 238 1.25 -110.26 -17.60
N SER A 239 1.75 -109.05 -17.89
CA SER A 239 3.08 -108.74 -18.37
C SER A 239 3.40 -108.96 -19.85
N LYS A 240 3.36 -107.86 -20.63
CA LYS A 240 4.42 -107.58 -21.59
C LYS A 240 4.60 -106.09 -21.87
N GLY A 241 5.57 -105.49 -21.17
CA GLY A 241 6.19 -104.22 -21.53
C GLY A 241 7.54 -104.44 -22.23
N LYS A 242 7.77 -103.67 -23.30
CA LYS A 242 9.05 -103.29 -23.96
C LYS A 242 8.63 -102.52 -25.23
N LEU A 243 9.07 -101.29 -25.51
CA LEU A 243 10.43 -100.79 -25.75
C LEU A 243 10.45 -99.26 -25.40
N SER A 244 11.41 -98.74 -24.63
CA SER A 244 12.69 -98.12 -25.07
C SER A 244 12.52 -97.05 -26.17
N ALA A 245 13.07 -95.83 -26.15
CA ALA A 245 13.93 -95.07 -25.24
C ALA A 245 14.00 -93.63 -25.80
N ALA A 246 14.03 -92.59 -24.95
CA ALA A 246 14.74 -91.32 -25.21
C ALA A 246 14.60 -90.33 -24.02
N THR A 247 15.72 -90.18 -23.30
CA THR A 247 16.27 -88.93 -22.72
C THR A 247 15.45 -88.09 -21.72
N SER A 248 15.88 -88.18 -20.45
CA SER A 248 15.87 -87.08 -19.46
C SER A 248 17.33 -86.57 -19.32
N PRO A 249 17.58 -85.25 -19.17
CA PRO A 249 17.77 -84.65 -17.83
C PRO A 249 17.13 -83.24 -17.71
N ARG A 250 16.41 -82.94 -16.62
CA ARG A 250 16.82 -82.28 -15.35
C ARG A 250 16.80 -80.73 -15.41
N PRO A 251 16.28 -80.02 -14.38
CA PRO A 251 16.03 -78.58 -14.42
C PRO A 251 17.16 -77.73 -13.81
N ASP A 252 17.01 -76.42 -14.03
CA ASP A 252 17.57 -75.24 -13.35
C ASP A 252 18.65 -74.41 -14.07
N ASN A 253 18.41 -73.09 -13.97
CA ASN A 253 19.30 -71.93 -13.98
C ASN A 253 19.53 -71.06 -15.23
N GLU A 254 19.45 -69.75 -14.96
CA GLU A 254 20.08 -68.59 -15.60
C GLU A 254 19.34 -67.88 -16.76
N SER A 255 18.49 -66.90 -16.40
CA SER A 255 18.26 -65.72 -17.24
C SER A 255 19.34 -64.69 -16.94
N MET A 256 20.35 -64.67 -17.82
CA MET A 256 21.33 -63.61 -17.96
C MET A 256 20.67 -62.38 -18.59
N THR A 257 20.76 -61.26 -17.88
CA THR A 257 20.70 -59.90 -18.42
C THR A 257 21.89 -59.63 -19.35
N PRO A 258 21.74 -58.95 -20.50
CA PRO A 258 22.85 -58.30 -21.18
C PRO A 258 23.00 -56.85 -20.68
N SER A 259 24.13 -56.56 -20.03
CA SER A 259 24.79 -55.25 -20.01
C SER A 259 25.46 -55.07 -21.38
N GLN A 260 25.58 -53.90 -22.02
CA GLN A 260 26.49 -52.80 -21.67
C GLN A 260 26.36 -51.79 -22.85
N SER A 261 26.22 -50.48 -22.64
CA SER A 261 27.37 -49.60 -22.84
C SER A 261 27.20 -48.27 -22.09
N GLN A 262 28.31 -47.89 -21.44
CA GLN A 262 28.62 -46.61 -20.82
C GLN A 262 28.84 -45.55 -21.89
N ASP A 263 28.56 -44.28 -21.59
CA ASP A 263 29.64 -43.27 -21.59
C ASP A 263 29.27 -42.02 -20.77
N GLU A 264 30.21 -41.58 -19.95
CA GLU A 264 30.25 -40.33 -19.20
C GLU A 264 31.26 -39.42 -19.93
N GLY A 265 30.88 -38.21 -20.35
CA GLY A 265 31.80 -37.43 -21.19
C GLY A 265 31.41 -36.00 -21.51
N ARG A 266 31.37 -35.15 -20.48
CA ARG A 266 31.63 -33.70 -20.45
C ARG A 266 32.29 -33.10 -21.72
N LEU A 267 31.61 -32.19 -22.43
CA LEU A 267 32.25 -31.07 -23.16
C LEU A 267 31.38 -29.81 -23.14
N ARG A 268 32.08 -28.68 -23.12
CA ARG A 268 31.68 -27.29 -22.88
C ARG A 268 32.04 -26.48 -24.15
N VAL A 269 31.39 -25.31 -24.33
CA VAL A 269 31.79 -24.18 -25.23
C VAL A 269 31.37 -24.42 -26.71
N GLU A 270 30.78 -23.51 -27.52
CA GLU A 270 30.81 -22.03 -27.58
C GLU A 270 29.61 -21.42 -28.36
N ASN A 271 29.52 -20.10 -28.25
CA ASN A 271 28.67 -19.10 -28.88
C ASN A 271 28.54 -19.11 -30.42
N GLY A 272 27.46 -18.51 -30.93
CA GLY A 272 27.48 -17.78 -32.22
C GLY A 272 26.11 -17.50 -32.86
N PRO A 273 25.91 -16.39 -33.59
CA PRO A 273 24.69 -15.58 -33.50
C PRO A 273 23.83 -15.48 -34.78
N GLY A 274 22.58 -15.03 -34.60
CA GLY A 274 21.84 -14.21 -35.57
C GLY A 274 20.93 -14.94 -36.57
N SER A 275 19.64 -14.58 -36.60
CA SER A 275 19.07 -13.74 -37.67
C SER A 275 17.53 -13.79 -37.72
N ALA A 276 16.96 -12.60 -37.92
CA ALA A 276 15.72 -12.29 -38.64
C ALA A 276 14.34 -12.60 -38.03
N ARG A 277 13.69 -11.49 -37.66
CA ARG A 277 12.24 -11.21 -37.65
C ARG A 277 11.55 -11.62 -38.97
N PRO A 278 10.20 -11.65 -38.97
CA PRO A 278 9.49 -10.53 -39.62
C PRO A 278 8.32 -9.93 -38.80
N ALA A 279 8.04 -8.65 -39.10
CA ALA A 279 6.93 -7.81 -38.64
C ALA A 279 5.57 -8.28 -39.21
N SER A 280 4.39 -7.95 -38.67
CA SER A 280 3.66 -6.65 -38.67
C SER A 280 2.16 -6.93 -38.33
N PRO A 281 1.17 -5.99 -38.28
CA PRO A 281 1.22 -4.52 -38.27
C PRO A 281 0.22 -3.78 -37.31
N LEU A 282 0.46 -2.46 -37.19
CA LEU A 282 -0.48 -1.31 -37.10
C LEU A 282 -1.57 -1.20 -36.01
N ARG A 283 -1.46 -0.14 -35.20
CA ARG A 283 -2.61 0.73 -34.84
C ARG A 283 -2.19 2.20 -34.80
N GLN A 284 -2.80 3.00 -35.68
CA GLN A 284 -2.71 4.46 -35.75
C GLN A 284 -3.51 5.10 -34.61
N VAL A 285 -2.98 6.16 -33.96
CA VAL A 285 -3.77 7.24 -33.36
C VAL A 285 -2.98 8.56 -33.46
N ILE A 286 -3.40 9.37 -34.44
CA ILE A 286 -3.59 10.84 -34.46
C ILE A 286 -2.73 11.77 -33.57
N SER A 287 -2.12 12.74 -34.26
CA SER A 287 -1.48 13.95 -33.73
C SER A 287 -2.46 14.88 -33.00
N ALA A 288 -1.98 15.55 -31.95
CA ALA A 288 -2.43 16.88 -31.55
C ALA A 288 -1.23 17.68 -31.00
N ASP A 289 -1.05 18.84 -31.62
CA ASP A 289 -0.06 19.88 -31.38
C ASP A 289 -0.34 20.63 -30.06
N GLY A 290 0.71 21.14 -29.39
CA GLY A 290 0.57 21.81 -28.10
C GLY A 290 1.90 22.14 -27.39
N THR A 291 2.52 23.22 -27.84
CA THR A 291 3.68 23.95 -27.31
C THR A 291 3.68 24.17 -25.78
N LYS A 292 4.85 23.99 -25.12
CA LYS A 292 5.53 24.98 -24.24
C LYS A 292 6.76 24.39 -23.52
N ASP A 293 7.90 25.04 -23.75
CA ASP A 293 8.95 25.50 -22.80
C ASP A 293 9.30 24.59 -21.61
N GLN A 294 10.47 23.94 -21.64
CA GLN A 294 11.72 24.41 -20.99
C GLN A 294 11.58 24.74 -19.50
N ASP A 295 11.96 23.78 -18.64
CA ASP A 295 12.84 24.00 -17.50
C ASP A 295 13.35 22.65 -16.96
N ASP A 296 14.58 22.30 -17.35
CA ASP A 296 15.38 21.22 -16.76
C ASP A 296 15.83 21.67 -15.36
N THR A 297 15.29 21.06 -14.31
CA THR A 297 15.83 21.17 -12.95
C THR A 297 16.68 19.95 -12.64
N ASN A 298 17.98 20.22 -12.61
CA ASN A 298 19.06 19.31 -12.27
C ASN A 298 18.98 18.95 -10.77
N MET A 299 18.63 17.70 -10.44
CA MET A 299 18.66 17.20 -9.06
C MET A 299 20.07 16.74 -8.73
N VAL A 300 20.83 17.56 -8.00
CA VAL A 300 22.11 17.20 -7.42
C VAL A 300 21.87 16.38 -6.15
N ASP A 301 22.35 15.15 -6.18
CA ASP A 301 22.43 14.18 -5.10
C ASP A 301 23.69 14.46 -4.27
N GLU A 302 23.52 14.89 -3.02
CA GLU A 302 24.61 14.94 -2.05
C GLU A 302 24.26 14.10 -0.81
N GLY A 303 25.07 13.05 -0.61
CA GLY A 303 25.80 12.94 0.65
C GLY A 303 25.39 11.83 1.59
N GLU A 304 25.78 10.61 1.21
CA GLU A 304 26.31 9.53 2.05
C GLU A 304 26.71 9.94 3.49
N ILE A 305 26.02 9.40 4.50
CA ILE A 305 26.43 9.44 5.91
C ILE A 305 27.14 8.13 6.21
N THR A 306 28.46 8.20 6.34
CA THR A 306 29.31 7.12 6.84
C THR A 306 29.09 6.91 8.34
N VAL A 307 28.91 5.64 8.70
CA VAL A 307 28.86 5.10 10.05
C VAL A 307 30.29 4.71 10.45
N GLU A 308 30.68 5.04 11.69
CA GLU A 308 31.74 4.48 12.56
C GLU A 308 32.15 5.62 13.54
N ASP A 309 32.26 5.49 14.88
CA ASP A 309 32.55 4.36 15.74
C ASP A 309 32.23 4.67 17.22
N ALA A 310 31.95 3.59 17.97
CA ALA A 310 32.09 3.29 19.40
C ALA A 310 31.61 4.24 20.53
N GLY A 311 30.76 3.67 21.38
CA GLY A 311 30.46 4.14 22.73
C GLY A 311 29.47 3.24 23.47
N GLU A 312 29.95 2.07 23.89
CA GLU A 312 29.27 1.03 24.67
C GLU A 312 28.42 1.55 25.84
N GLN A 313 27.20 1.03 26.00
CA GLN A 313 26.76 0.43 27.27
C GLN A 313 25.53 -0.46 27.03
N SER A 314 25.76 -1.75 27.25
CA SER A 314 24.81 -2.82 27.49
C SER A 314 23.88 -2.47 28.65
N ASP A 315 22.60 -2.84 28.56
CA ASP A 315 22.10 -3.91 29.42
C ASP A 315 20.82 -4.52 28.87
N GLU A 316 20.81 -5.83 29.02
CA GLU A 316 20.03 -6.86 28.37
C GLU A 316 19.06 -7.43 29.43
N LEU A 317 17.76 -7.46 29.08
CA LEU A 317 16.71 -8.38 29.55
C LEU A 317 16.21 -8.33 31.01
N GLU A 318 14.90 -8.61 31.14
CA GLU A 318 14.20 -9.39 32.19
C GLU A 318 12.80 -8.75 32.41
N GLU A 319 11.75 -9.19 31.72
CA GLU A 319 10.85 -10.32 32.07
C GLU A 319 10.19 -10.16 33.46
N GLY A 320 8.85 -10.02 33.51
CA GLY A 320 8.08 -10.16 34.76
C GLY A 320 6.85 -9.26 34.87
N GLU A 321 5.67 -9.85 34.68
CA GLU A 321 4.37 -9.30 35.10
C GLU A 321 4.28 -9.14 36.63
N GLU A 322 3.58 -8.11 37.11
CA GLU A 322 2.56 -8.22 38.18
C GLU A 322 1.73 -6.92 38.29
N LEU A 323 0.41 -7.04 38.13
CA LEU A 323 -0.63 -6.14 38.66
C LEU A 323 -1.16 -6.76 39.97
N PRO A 324 -2.04 -6.09 40.74
CA PRO A 324 -2.05 -4.71 41.23
C PRO A 324 -2.09 -4.71 42.78
N ASP A 325 -2.01 -3.55 43.45
CA ASP A 325 -2.61 -3.50 44.80
C ASP A 325 -3.20 -2.14 45.20
N GLU A 326 -4.29 -2.30 45.91
CA GLU A 326 -5.34 -1.37 46.34
C GLU A 326 -4.84 -0.38 47.39
N LYS A 327 -5.26 0.90 47.30
CA LYS A 327 -5.46 1.73 48.50
C LYS A 327 -6.61 2.71 48.32
N MET A 328 -7.76 2.27 48.81
CA MET A 328 -8.82 3.14 49.29
C MET A 328 -8.28 3.99 50.45
N ASP A 329 -8.31 5.31 50.31
CA ASP A 329 -8.36 6.20 51.46
C ASP A 329 -9.76 6.77 51.57
N MET A 330 -10.53 6.22 52.51
CA MET A 330 -11.63 6.91 53.16
C MET A 330 -11.07 7.68 54.35
N THR A 331 -11.28 9.00 54.37
CA THR A 331 -11.73 9.74 55.57
C THR A 331 -12.37 11.05 55.17
#